data_AF-A0A3G2JLX5-F1
#
_entry.id   AF-A0A3G2JLX5-F1
#
_cell.length_a   1.000
_cell.length_b   1.000
_cell.length_c   1.000
_cell.angle_alpha   90.00
_cell.angle_beta   90.00
_cell.angle_gamma   90.00
#
_symmetry.space_group_name_H-M   'P 1'
#
loop_
_entity.id
_entity.type
_entity.pdbx_description
1 polymer ?
#
loop_
_entity_poly.entity_id
_entity_poly.type
_entity_poly.pdbx_seq_one_letter_code
_entity_poly.pdbx_strand_id
1 'polypeptide(L)'
;MAVGTAVGTALLATALSGCAGSGGTDGKGRPGASGTPASASASASAKASPSGGTIGAVGSACELPVSFGVARHWKAKSIDAAKELSEASGKPDDDLGGALADSLLRQGPVTAACEIDAKPAGNIGFLRVWTGRTGDADAGGVLRAFVAAEDNVSKAKYHSFTTGGGVPAVEVEYLYTSKILEETKKESAFAVSTPDGPVVLHLGGMDTEEHEAMRPAYDLAKRTLGLA
;
A
#
# COMPACT_ATOMS: atom_id res chain seq x y z
N MET A 1 -51.20 -29.36 3.53
CA MET A 1 -51.42 -30.73 3.00
C MET A 1 -51.20 -30.71 1.51
N ALA A 2 -50.20 -31.46 1.04
CA ALA A 2 -50.06 -32.14 -0.27
C ALA A 2 -48.57 -32.17 -0.64
N VAL A 3 -48.04 -33.39 -0.65
CA VAL A 3 -46.65 -33.78 -0.89
C VAL A 3 -46.49 -34.11 -2.37
N GLY A 4 -45.30 -33.86 -2.93
CA GLY A 4 -44.92 -34.37 -4.25
C GLY A 4 -43.40 -34.37 -4.42
N THR A 5 -42.77 -35.50 -4.09
CA THR A 5 -41.35 -35.83 -4.30
C THR A 5 -41.09 -36.26 -5.75
N ALA A 6 -39.94 -35.90 -6.31
CA ALA A 6 -39.30 -36.66 -7.39
C ALA A 6 -37.77 -36.52 -7.34
N VAL A 7 -37.11 -37.68 -7.24
CA VAL A 7 -35.66 -37.91 -7.22
C VAL A 7 -35.20 -38.24 -8.65
N GLY A 8 -33.99 -37.83 -9.04
CA GLY A 8 -33.36 -38.28 -10.28
C GLY A 8 -31.87 -37.91 -10.40
N THR A 9 -31.01 -38.90 -10.20
CA THR A 9 -29.56 -39.01 -10.50
C THR A 9 -29.27 -38.76 -12.01
N ALA A 10 -28.08 -38.47 -12.55
CA ALA A 10 -26.76 -39.07 -12.33
C ALA A 10 -25.66 -38.44 -13.26
N LEU A 11 -24.39 -38.73 -12.93
CA LEU A 11 -23.23 -39.09 -13.80
C LEU A 11 -22.45 -38.05 -14.66
N LEU A 12 -21.22 -37.78 -14.18
CA LEU A 12 -19.88 -37.70 -14.81
C LEU A 12 -19.73 -37.79 -16.36
N ALA A 13 -18.87 -36.92 -16.92
CA ALA A 13 -17.81 -37.31 -17.88
C ALA A 13 -16.78 -36.17 -18.11
N THR A 14 -15.52 -36.48 -17.82
CA THR A 14 -14.31 -35.78 -18.28
C THR A 14 -14.00 -36.15 -19.74
N ALA A 15 -13.46 -35.22 -20.51
CA ALA A 15 -12.76 -35.52 -21.76
C ALA A 15 -11.49 -34.66 -21.88
N LEU A 16 -10.33 -35.30 -21.69
CA LEU A 16 -9.04 -34.86 -22.23
C LEU A 16 -8.86 -35.53 -23.60
N SER A 17 -8.65 -34.75 -24.66
CA SER A 17 -8.10 -35.25 -25.93
C SER A 17 -7.58 -34.13 -26.81
N GLY A 18 -6.37 -34.31 -27.37
CA GLY A 18 -5.76 -33.47 -28.40
C GLY A 18 -4.23 -33.50 -28.28
N CYS A 19 -3.60 -34.66 -28.39
CA CYS A 19 -3.17 -35.36 -29.61
C CYS A 19 -1.96 -34.69 -30.29
N ALA A 20 -0.84 -35.42 -30.20
CA ALA A 20 0.45 -35.14 -30.77
C ALA A 20 0.48 -35.44 -32.27
N GLY A 21 1.23 -34.63 -33.04
CA GLY A 21 1.69 -34.98 -34.37
C GLY A 21 3.19 -35.23 -34.35
N SER A 22 3.60 -36.49 -34.46
CA SER A 22 4.97 -36.88 -34.83
C SER A 22 5.02 -37.17 -36.32
N GLY A 23 5.92 -36.50 -37.03
CA GLY A 23 6.39 -36.88 -38.36
C GLY A 23 7.88 -36.62 -38.43
N GLY A 24 8.69 -37.68 -38.35
CA GLY A 24 10.14 -37.63 -38.54
C GLY A 24 10.53 -37.90 -40.00
N THR A 25 11.65 -37.32 -40.46
CA THR A 25 12.93 -38.02 -40.72
C THR A 25 13.96 -37.06 -41.33
N ASP A 26 15.10 -36.95 -40.64
CA ASP A 26 16.49 -36.95 -41.11
C ASP A 26 16.92 -36.13 -42.33
N GLY A 27 17.55 -34.99 -42.06
CA GLY A 27 18.52 -34.34 -42.94
C GLY A 27 19.71 -33.83 -42.13
N LYS A 28 20.91 -34.42 -42.34
CA LYS A 28 22.15 -34.02 -41.67
C LYS A 28 22.62 -32.64 -42.14
N GLY A 29 22.91 -31.74 -41.20
CA GLY A 29 23.59 -30.46 -41.41
C GLY A 29 24.08 -29.89 -40.08
N ARG A 30 25.34 -29.41 -40.03
CA ARG A 30 26.14 -29.04 -38.84
C ARG A 30 25.74 -27.67 -38.22
N PRO A 31 26.35 -27.23 -37.09
CA PRO A 31 25.66 -26.63 -35.94
C PRO A 31 25.57 -25.08 -35.99
N GLY A 32 24.56 -24.50 -35.33
CA GLY A 32 24.49 -23.06 -35.15
C GLY A 32 23.34 -22.59 -34.27
N ALA A 33 23.72 -21.78 -33.26
CA ALA A 33 22.96 -20.73 -32.60
C ALA A 33 21.72 -21.07 -31.74
N SER A 34 21.92 -20.90 -30.43
CA SER A 34 21.15 -20.04 -29.51
C SER A 34 19.66 -19.81 -29.78
N GLY A 35 18.84 -20.21 -28.81
CA GLY A 35 17.45 -19.79 -28.70
C GLY A 35 16.77 -20.37 -27.47
N THR A 36 17.15 -19.91 -26.28
CA THR A 36 16.37 -20.15 -25.05
C THR A 36 14.97 -19.56 -25.24
N PRO A 37 13.87 -20.31 -25.06
CA PRO A 37 12.55 -19.71 -25.09
C PRO A 37 12.39 -18.81 -23.87
N ALA A 38 12.25 -17.50 -24.12
CA ALA A 38 11.87 -16.55 -23.10
C ALA A 38 10.45 -16.89 -22.64
N SER A 39 10.32 -17.37 -21.41
CA SER A 39 9.05 -17.39 -20.70
C SER A 39 8.54 -15.95 -20.59
N ALA A 40 7.57 -15.59 -21.43
CA ALA A 40 6.77 -14.40 -21.24
C ALA A 40 6.03 -14.55 -19.91
N SER A 41 6.56 -13.92 -18.85
CA SER A 41 5.79 -13.66 -17.64
C SER A 41 4.65 -12.72 -18.03
N ALA A 42 3.47 -13.28 -18.22
CA ALA A 42 2.23 -12.53 -18.19
C ALA A 42 2.08 -11.96 -16.77
N SER A 43 2.61 -10.76 -16.56
CA SER A 43 2.34 -9.99 -15.36
C SER A 43 0.84 -9.68 -15.40
N ALA A 44 0.07 -10.38 -14.56
CA ALA A 44 -1.33 -10.07 -14.34
C ALA A 44 -1.40 -8.59 -13.98
N SER A 45 -1.90 -7.77 -14.90
CA SER A 45 -2.01 -6.33 -14.69
C SER A 45 -2.97 -6.11 -13.54
N ALA A 46 -2.42 -5.81 -12.36
CA ALA A 46 -3.19 -5.44 -11.19
C ALA A 46 -4.17 -4.34 -11.62
N LYS A 47 -5.47 -4.57 -11.39
CA LYS A 47 -6.52 -3.65 -11.82
C LYS A 47 -6.28 -2.30 -11.14
N ALA A 48 -5.90 -1.29 -11.93
CA ALA A 48 -5.62 0.04 -11.39
C ALA A 48 -6.88 0.63 -10.74
N SER A 49 -6.72 1.20 -9.54
CA SER A 49 -7.81 1.93 -8.91
C SER A 49 -8.12 3.22 -9.69
N PRO A 50 -9.38 3.49 -10.04
CA PRO A 50 -9.74 4.75 -10.67
C PRO A 50 -9.57 5.91 -9.69
N SER A 51 -9.08 7.06 -10.18
CA SER A 51 -8.98 8.28 -9.38
C SER A 51 -10.36 8.89 -9.09
N GLY A 52 -10.56 9.34 -7.85
CA GLY A 52 -11.70 10.09 -7.34
C GLY A 52 -11.40 11.55 -7.02
N GLY A 53 -10.16 12.01 -7.23
CA GLY A 53 -9.70 13.35 -6.93
C GLY A 53 -8.20 13.40 -6.69
N THR A 54 -7.68 14.60 -6.42
CA THR A 54 -6.28 14.85 -6.10
C THR A 54 -6.20 15.65 -4.81
N ILE A 55 -5.23 15.35 -3.96
CA ILE A 55 -4.89 16.12 -2.75
C ILE A 55 -3.44 16.61 -2.82
N GLY A 56 -3.06 17.53 -1.94
CA GLY A 56 -1.70 18.05 -1.81
C GLY A 56 -1.58 19.52 -2.17
N ALA A 57 -2.25 19.95 -3.24
CA ALA A 57 -2.27 21.36 -3.62
C ALA A 57 -3.02 22.23 -2.58
N VAL A 58 -2.68 23.52 -2.55
CA VAL A 58 -3.39 24.55 -1.76
C VAL A 58 -4.89 24.52 -2.06
N GLY A 59 -5.71 24.57 -1.02
CA GLY A 59 -7.17 24.48 -1.07
C GLY A 59 -7.73 23.07 -1.19
N SER A 60 -6.88 22.02 -1.22
CA SER A 60 -7.34 20.63 -1.18
C SER A 60 -7.66 20.16 0.25
N ALA A 61 -8.26 18.98 0.39
CA ALA A 61 -8.61 18.41 1.70
C ALA A 61 -7.40 18.18 2.63
N CYS A 62 -6.21 18.03 2.03
CA CYS A 62 -4.94 17.95 2.71
C CYS A 62 -3.90 18.71 1.88
N GLU A 63 -3.49 19.88 2.33
CA GLU A 63 -2.36 20.61 1.75
C GLU A 63 -1.06 19.94 2.19
N LEU A 64 -0.22 19.54 1.24
CA LEU A 64 0.97 18.74 1.46
C LEU A 64 2.10 19.18 0.52
N PRO A 65 3.38 18.93 0.84
CA PRO A 65 4.51 19.20 -0.06
C PRO A 65 4.53 18.36 -1.36
N VAL A 66 3.57 17.44 -1.50
CA VAL A 66 3.41 16.54 -2.64
C VAL A 66 1.95 16.49 -3.05
N SER A 67 1.68 16.27 -4.32
CA SER A 67 0.34 16.10 -4.88
C SER A 67 0.17 14.70 -5.47
N PHE A 68 -0.96 14.04 -5.21
CA PHE A 68 -1.25 12.71 -5.74
C PHE A 68 -2.75 12.41 -5.81
N GLY A 69 -3.11 11.43 -6.64
CA GLY A 69 -4.47 10.97 -6.83
C GLY A 69 -4.98 10.09 -5.69
N VAL A 70 -6.20 10.34 -5.25
CA VAL A 70 -6.93 9.53 -4.26
C VAL A 70 -7.90 8.60 -4.99
N ALA A 71 -7.99 7.35 -4.55
CA ALA A 71 -8.90 6.37 -5.14
C ALA A 71 -10.37 6.81 -5.02
N ARG A 72 -11.22 6.40 -5.97
CA ARG A 72 -12.66 6.67 -5.91
C ARG A 72 -13.26 6.16 -4.61
N HIS A 73 -14.14 6.96 -4.03
CA HIS A 73 -14.84 6.69 -2.77
C HIS A 73 -13.96 6.64 -1.52
N TRP A 74 -12.66 6.93 -1.64
CA TRP A 74 -11.82 7.19 -0.47
C TRP A 74 -11.94 8.67 -0.08
N LYS A 75 -11.86 8.96 1.22
CA LYS A 75 -12.06 10.33 1.74
C LYS A 75 -10.85 10.81 2.51
N ALA A 76 -10.21 11.87 2.02
CA ALA A 76 -9.10 12.52 2.69
C ALA A 76 -9.59 13.51 3.76
N LYS A 77 -8.89 13.57 4.88
CA LYS A 77 -9.07 14.53 5.95
C LYS A 77 -7.70 14.94 6.52
N SER A 78 -7.49 16.24 6.66
CA SER A 78 -6.29 16.79 7.31
C SER A 78 -6.26 16.42 8.80
N ILE A 79 -5.06 16.15 9.30
CA ILE A 79 -4.79 15.96 10.72
C ILE A 79 -4.04 17.20 11.21
N ASP A 80 -4.60 17.92 12.18
CA ASP A 80 -3.89 18.98 12.89
C ASP A 80 -3.29 18.38 14.17
N ALA A 81 -2.09 17.80 14.04
CA ALA A 81 -1.46 17.11 15.17
C ALA A 81 -1.25 18.03 16.38
N ALA A 82 -0.99 19.33 16.18
CA ALA A 82 -0.81 20.26 17.29
C ALA A 82 -2.13 20.47 18.05
N LYS A 83 -3.23 20.65 17.31
CA LYS A 83 -4.56 20.75 17.91
C LYS A 83 -4.99 19.45 18.59
N GLU A 84 -4.85 18.31 17.93
CA GLU A 84 -5.24 16.99 18.48
C GLU A 84 -4.46 16.68 19.78
N LEU A 85 -3.17 16.98 19.82
CA LEU A 85 -2.37 16.89 21.04
C LEU A 85 -2.86 17.85 22.13
N SER A 86 -3.19 19.09 21.77
CA SER A 86 -3.66 20.09 22.73
C SER A 86 -5.01 19.71 23.34
N GLU A 87 -5.90 19.13 22.54
CA GLU A 87 -7.21 18.63 22.99
C GLU A 87 -7.07 17.38 23.86
N ALA A 88 -6.13 16.48 23.53
CA ALA A 88 -5.84 15.29 24.34
C ALA A 88 -5.17 15.61 25.69
N SER A 89 -4.39 16.70 25.75
CA SER A 89 -3.63 17.10 26.95
C SER A 89 -4.43 18.04 27.88
N GLY A 90 -5.66 18.41 27.52
CA GLY A 90 -6.42 19.48 28.17
C GLY A 90 -6.94 19.21 29.60
N LYS A 91 -6.52 18.11 30.24
CA LYS A 91 -6.89 17.77 31.62
C LYS A 91 -5.63 17.75 32.50
N PRO A 92 -5.61 18.45 33.66
CA PRO A 92 -4.42 18.63 34.48
C PRO A 92 -3.71 17.35 34.99
N ASP A 93 -4.36 16.19 34.87
CA ASP A 93 -3.85 14.88 35.32
C ASP A 93 -3.77 13.84 34.18
N ASP A 94 -3.87 14.25 32.92
CA ASP A 94 -3.98 13.35 31.75
C ASP A 94 -2.68 13.27 30.90
N ASP A 95 -1.53 13.27 31.58
CA ASP A 95 -0.22 13.06 30.96
C ASP A 95 -0.15 11.74 30.18
N LEU A 96 -0.93 10.73 30.59
CA LEU A 96 -1.06 9.46 29.88
C LEU A 96 -1.83 9.64 28.56
N GLY A 97 -2.93 10.40 28.55
CA GLY A 97 -3.68 10.72 27.34
C GLY A 97 -2.86 11.53 26.33
N GLY A 98 -2.09 12.51 26.82
CA GLY A 98 -1.16 13.29 26.01
C GLY A 98 -0.06 12.42 25.38
N ALA A 99 0.58 11.56 26.15
CA ALA A 99 1.61 10.65 25.66
C ALA A 99 1.07 9.60 24.66
N LEU A 100 -0.14 9.09 24.88
CA LEU A 100 -0.80 8.18 23.95
C LEU A 100 -1.16 8.89 22.64
N ALA A 101 -1.72 10.10 22.70
CA ALA A 101 -2.00 10.89 21.51
C ALA A 101 -0.71 11.21 20.73
N ASP A 102 0.38 11.52 21.43
CA ASP A 102 1.71 11.71 20.85
C ASP A 102 2.17 10.49 20.05
N SER A 103 2.05 9.31 20.64
CA SER A 103 2.44 8.05 19.99
C SER A 103 1.61 7.69 18.76
N LEU A 104 0.39 8.23 18.65
CA LEU A 104 -0.49 8.02 17.48
C LEU A 104 -0.23 9.04 16.37
N LEU A 105 0.21 10.24 16.74
CA LEU A 105 0.42 11.36 15.83
C LEU A 105 1.87 11.47 15.36
N ARG A 106 2.82 10.85 16.05
CA ARG A 106 4.22 10.78 15.65
C ARG A 106 4.68 9.35 15.46
N GLN A 107 5.46 9.13 14.40
CA GLN A 107 6.13 7.86 14.18
C GLN A 107 7.55 8.13 13.68
N GLY A 108 8.52 7.90 14.56
CA GLY A 108 9.92 8.26 14.31
C GLY A 108 10.05 9.77 14.04
N PRO A 109 10.70 10.19 12.93
CA PRO A 109 10.96 11.60 12.65
C PRO A 109 9.79 12.36 12.00
N VAL A 110 8.64 11.72 11.78
CA VAL A 110 7.51 12.30 11.05
C VAL A 110 6.24 12.37 11.91
N THR A 111 5.34 13.29 11.54
CA THR A 111 4.06 13.54 12.19
C THR A 111 2.92 13.35 11.18
N ALA A 112 1.80 12.79 11.62
CA ALA A 112 0.64 12.54 10.78
C ALA A 112 0.03 13.86 10.30
N ALA A 113 -0.22 13.98 9.00
CA ALA A 113 -0.71 15.22 8.37
C ALA A 113 -2.03 15.01 7.61
N CYS A 114 -2.27 13.81 7.10
CA CYS A 114 -3.48 13.49 6.37
C CYS A 114 -3.84 12.02 6.56
N GLU A 115 -5.12 11.74 6.70
CA GLU A 115 -5.66 10.38 6.65
C GLU A 115 -6.66 10.28 5.50
N ILE A 116 -6.55 9.21 4.72
CA ILE A 116 -7.44 8.90 3.62
C ILE A 116 -8.20 7.62 3.98
N ASP A 117 -9.46 7.77 4.34
CA ASP A 117 -10.36 6.70 4.80
C ASP A 117 -10.87 5.85 3.64
N ALA A 118 -10.61 4.54 3.73
CA ALA A 118 -11.03 3.54 2.75
C ALA A 118 -12.43 2.98 3.02
N LYS A 119 -13.00 3.21 4.21
CA LYS A 119 -14.33 2.69 4.62
C LYS A 119 -15.45 3.07 3.66
N PRO A 120 -15.54 4.29 3.13
CA PRO A 120 -16.61 4.62 2.18
C PRO A 120 -16.46 3.89 0.83
N ALA A 121 -15.30 3.26 0.57
CA ALA A 121 -15.07 2.38 -0.57
C ALA A 121 -15.26 0.88 -0.25
N GLY A 122 -15.63 0.53 0.99
CA GLY A 122 -15.90 -0.84 1.43
C GLY A 122 -14.72 -1.56 2.11
N ASN A 123 -13.62 -0.87 2.37
CA ASN A 123 -12.39 -1.42 2.95
C ASN A 123 -12.21 -0.96 4.42
N ILE A 124 -11.60 -1.76 5.27
CA ILE A 124 -11.31 -1.45 6.67
C ILE A 124 -9.84 -1.06 6.83
N GLY A 125 -9.53 0.17 6.45
CA GLY A 125 -8.19 0.72 6.61
C GLY A 125 -8.05 2.14 6.10
N PHE A 126 -6.80 2.61 6.08
CA PHE A 126 -6.47 3.97 5.72
C PHE A 126 -5.15 4.01 4.97
N LEU A 127 -5.03 5.00 4.08
CA LEU A 127 -3.73 5.52 3.70
C LEU A 127 -3.44 6.71 4.60
N ARG A 128 -2.29 6.72 5.26
CA ARG A 128 -1.88 7.86 6.09
C ARG A 128 -0.65 8.53 5.49
N VAL A 129 -0.71 9.85 5.44
CA VAL A 129 0.41 10.70 5.03
C VAL A 129 1.04 11.32 6.26
N TRP A 130 2.35 11.18 6.35
CA TRP A 130 3.17 11.73 7.41
C TRP A 130 4.16 12.72 6.81
N THR A 131 4.41 13.82 7.51
CA THR A 131 5.36 14.87 7.10
C THR A 131 6.40 15.07 8.19
N GLY A 132 7.64 15.28 7.79
CA GLY A 132 8.74 15.64 8.69
C GLY A 132 9.27 17.04 8.42
N ARG A 133 10.11 17.53 9.33
CA ARG A 133 10.90 18.75 9.08
C ARG A 133 12.04 18.47 8.10
N THR A 134 12.50 19.50 7.42
CA THR A 134 13.74 19.44 6.64
C THR A 134 14.92 19.05 7.53
N GLY A 135 15.84 18.26 6.98
CA GLY A 135 17.02 17.77 7.66
C GLY A 135 17.91 16.97 6.71
N ASP A 136 19.01 16.42 7.24
CA ASP A 136 20.06 15.79 6.44
C ASP A 136 19.72 14.35 5.99
N ALA A 137 18.67 13.74 6.56
CA ALA A 137 18.26 12.39 6.23
C ALA A 137 17.56 12.34 4.87
N ASP A 138 18.02 11.46 3.99
CA ASP A 138 17.32 11.15 2.74
C ASP A 138 16.02 10.38 2.99
N ALA A 139 15.18 10.26 1.95
CA ALA A 139 13.91 9.54 2.02
C ALA A 139 14.04 8.12 2.59
N GLY A 140 15.11 7.40 2.23
CA GLY A 140 15.36 6.05 2.74
C GLY A 140 15.73 6.03 4.23
N GLY A 141 16.51 7.00 4.69
CA GLY A 141 16.85 7.19 6.09
C GLY A 141 15.62 7.50 6.93
N VAL A 142 14.76 8.41 6.45
CA VAL A 142 13.47 8.73 7.08
C VAL A 142 12.58 7.50 7.16
N LEU A 143 12.44 6.75 6.05
CA LEU A 143 11.59 5.56 6.01
C LEU A 143 12.08 4.46 6.98
N ARG A 144 13.40 4.24 7.07
CA ARG A 144 13.97 3.30 8.03
C ARG A 144 13.71 3.72 9.47
N ALA A 145 13.81 5.01 9.78
CA ALA A 145 13.50 5.53 11.10
C ALA A 145 12.00 5.44 11.43
N PHE A 146 11.13 5.65 10.45
CA PHE A 146 9.67 5.45 10.57
C PHE A 146 9.33 4.00 10.91
N VAL A 147 9.91 3.04 10.18
CA VAL A 147 9.69 1.60 10.43
C VAL A 147 10.31 1.15 11.76
N ALA A 148 11.48 1.68 12.12
CA ALA A 148 12.14 1.34 13.39
C ALA A 148 11.44 1.89 14.63
N ALA A 149 10.61 2.93 14.47
CA ALA A 149 9.77 3.46 15.54
C ALA A 149 8.52 2.62 15.79
N GLU A 150 8.22 1.66 14.91
CA GLU A 150 7.12 0.71 15.07
C GLU A 150 7.63 -0.57 15.73
N ASP A 151 7.05 -0.92 16.88
CA ASP A 151 7.38 -2.16 17.58
C ASP A 151 6.90 -3.39 16.80
N ASN A 152 7.57 -4.53 16.99
CA ASN A 152 7.18 -5.84 16.43
C ASN A 152 7.19 -5.91 14.90
N VAL A 153 8.02 -5.08 14.25
CA VAL A 153 8.28 -5.19 12.81
C VAL A 153 9.25 -6.34 12.52
N SER A 154 9.00 -7.07 11.43
CA SER A 154 9.92 -8.07 10.90
C SER A 154 9.92 -8.10 9.36
N LYS A 155 10.93 -8.75 8.79
CA LYS A 155 11.07 -9.02 7.35
C LYS A 155 10.97 -7.78 6.45
N ALA A 156 11.39 -6.61 6.94
CA ALA A 156 11.40 -5.38 6.16
C ALA A 156 12.29 -5.52 4.91
N LYS A 157 11.74 -5.17 3.75
CA LYS A 157 12.42 -5.18 2.46
C LYS A 157 12.28 -3.83 1.82
N TYR A 158 13.42 -3.19 1.53
CA TYR A 158 13.48 -1.85 0.96
C TYR A 158 13.87 -1.92 -0.50
N HIS A 159 13.28 -1.06 -1.32
CA HIS A 159 13.71 -0.87 -2.69
C HIS A 159 13.45 0.57 -3.15
N SER A 160 14.31 1.07 -4.03
CA SER A 160 14.14 2.39 -4.63
C SER A 160 13.26 2.31 -5.87
N PHE A 161 12.48 3.36 -6.11
CA PHE A 161 11.70 3.53 -7.34
C PHE A 161 11.54 5.02 -7.66
N THR A 162 10.96 5.30 -8.82
CA THR A 162 10.58 6.66 -9.20
C THR A 162 9.06 6.72 -9.30
N THR A 163 8.45 7.72 -8.66
CA THR A 163 7.01 7.98 -8.75
C THR A 163 6.61 8.39 -10.17
N GLY A 164 5.32 8.35 -10.48
CA GLY A 164 4.87 8.76 -11.81
C GLY A 164 5.07 10.25 -12.12
N GLY A 165 5.18 11.10 -11.09
CA GLY A 165 5.57 12.51 -11.22
C GLY A 165 7.08 12.74 -11.24
N GLY A 166 7.90 11.69 -11.35
CA GLY A 166 9.35 11.81 -11.49
C GLY A 166 10.14 12.04 -10.19
N VAL A 167 9.50 11.90 -9.04
CA VAL A 167 10.15 12.07 -7.73
C VAL A 167 10.84 10.77 -7.31
N PRO A 168 12.14 10.78 -6.99
CA PRO A 168 12.83 9.62 -6.42
C PRO A 168 12.22 9.21 -5.08
N ALA A 169 12.02 7.91 -4.88
CA ALA A 169 11.36 7.36 -3.70
C ALA A 169 12.03 6.08 -3.22
N VAL A 170 11.81 5.76 -1.95
CA VAL A 170 12.14 4.46 -1.36
C VAL A 170 10.85 3.86 -0.83
N GLU A 171 10.61 2.59 -1.12
CA GLU A 171 9.48 1.82 -0.61
C GLU A 171 9.97 0.71 0.30
N VAL A 172 9.14 0.38 1.29
CA VAL A 172 9.31 -0.75 2.20
C VAL A 172 8.05 -1.60 2.21
N GLU A 173 8.24 -2.91 2.19
CA GLU A 173 7.23 -3.90 2.58
C GLU A 173 7.73 -4.64 3.81
N TYR A 174 6.86 -4.84 4.80
CA TYR A 174 7.24 -5.48 6.05
C TYR A 174 6.05 -6.22 6.67
N LEU A 175 6.34 -6.99 7.72
CA LEU A 175 5.33 -7.59 8.57
C LEU A 175 5.28 -6.86 9.90
N TYR A 176 4.07 -6.56 10.37
CA TYR A 176 3.79 -6.05 11.70
C TYR A 176 2.99 -7.09 12.48
N THR A 177 3.40 -7.36 13.72
CA THR A 177 2.64 -8.22 14.64
C THR A 177 1.92 -7.38 15.69
N SER A 178 0.59 -7.37 15.62
CA SER A 178 -0.27 -6.75 16.63
C SER A 178 -0.25 -7.61 17.89
N LYS A 179 0.23 -7.07 19.01
CA LYS A 179 0.15 -7.76 20.30
C LYS A 179 -1.29 -7.92 20.81
N ILE A 180 -2.18 -7.03 20.39
CA ILE A 180 -3.58 -7.02 20.86
C ILE A 180 -4.39 -8.10 20.14
N LEU A 181 -4.15 -8.27 18.84
CA LEU A 181 -4.86 -9.26 18.02
C LEU A 181 -4.09 -10.59 17.93
N GLU A 182 -2.83 -10.63 18.39
CA GLU A 182 -1.89 -11.74 18.21
C GLU A 182 -1.71 -12.15 16.73
N GLU A 183 -1.97 -11.21 15.83
CA GLU A 183 -1.95 -11.42 14.39
C GLU A 183 -0.79 -10.69 13.73
N THR A 184 -0.19 -11.35 12.74
CA THR A 184 0.84 -10.76 11.89
C THR A 184 0.23 -10.39 10.55
N LYS A 185 0.36 -9.11 10.19
CA LYS A 185 -0.15 -8.56 8.93
C LYS A 185 0.95 -7.92 8.10
N LYS A 186 0.70 -7.79 6.80
CA LYS A 186 1.56 -7.02 5.91
C LYS A 186 1.23 -5.53 6.03
N GLU A 187 2.27 -4.72 5.93
CA GLU A 187 2.16 -3.28 5.75
C GLU A 187 3.13 -2.82 4.67
N SER A 188 2.90 -1.61 4.14
CA SER A 188 3.76 -1.02 3.11
C SER A 188 3.82 0.47 3.29
N ALA A 189 4.98 1.05 3.06
CA ALA A 189 5.14 2.50 3.07
C ALA A 189 6.16 2.93 2.02
N PHE A 190 6.03 4.15 1.53
CA PHE A 190 7.10 4.78 0.77
C PHE A 190 7.36 6.19 1.24
N ALA A 191 8.59 6.64 1.05
CA ALA A 191 9.03 7.98 1.37
C ALA A 191 9.58 8.70 0.15
N VAL A 192 9.38 10.02 0.12
CA VAL A 192 10.00 10.96 -0.80
C VAL A 192 10.59 12.14 -0.02
N SER A 193 11.63 12.75 -0.56
CA SER A 193 12.18 14.01 -0.04
C SER A 193 11.62 15.17 -0.86
N THR A 194 11.19 16.24 -0.18
CA THR A 194 10.75 17.49 -0.81
C THR A 194 11.56 18.67 -0.24
N PRO A 195 11.55 19.84 -0.89
CA PRO A 195 12.16 21.05 -0.34
C PRO A 195 11.64 21.44 1.05
N ASP A 196 10.38 21.11 1.36
CA ASP A 196 9.73 21.46 2.63
C ASP A 196 9.82 20.34 3.68
N GLY A 197 10.50 19.24 3.34
CA GLY A 197 10.73 18.10 4.24
C GLY A 197 10.32 16.76 3.63
N PRO A 198 10.59 15.65 4.32
CA PRO A 198 10.21 14.33 3.86
C PRO A 198 8.71 14.09 4.01
N VAL A 199 8.16 13.30 3.09
CA VAL A 199 6.78 12.80 3.15
C VAL A 199 6.81 11.28 3.13
N VAL A 200 6.09 10.63 4.04
CA VAL A 200 5.88 9.18 4.08
C VAL A 200 4.41 8.89 3.81
N LEU A 201 4.12 8.03 2.85
CA LEU A 201 2.79 7.47 2.64
C LEU A 201 2.80 6.03 3.13
N HIS A 202 1.93 5.71 4.07
CA HIS A 202 1.83 4.41 4.72
C HIS A 202 0.46 3.79 4.46
N LEU A 203 0.49 2.57 3.94
CA LEU A 203 -0.65 1.68 3.81
C LEU A 203 -0.57 0.64 4.91
N GLY A 204 -1.49 0.75 5.86
CA GLY A 204 -1.85 -0.34 6.76
C GLY A 204 -3.12 -1.03 6.28
N GLY A 205 -3.51 -2.10 6.98
CA GLY A 205 -4.82 -2.73 6.88
C GLY A 205 -5.22 -3.35 8.21
N MET A 206 -6.48 -3.78 8.36
CA MET A 206 -6.88 -4.56 9.53
C MET A 206 -6.05 -5.84 9.63
N ASP A 207 -5.89 -6.52 8.50
CA ASP A 207 -5.10 -7.74 8.34
C ASP A 207 -4.35 -7.72 6.99
N THR A 208 -3.76 -8.87 6.61
CA THR A 208 -3.06 -8.99 5.32
C THR A 208 -4.02 -8.95 4.13
N GLU A 209 -5.22 -9.52 4.22
CA GLU A 209 -6.17 -9.54 3.12
C GLU A 209 -6.65 -8.13 2.79
N GLU A 210 -6.99 -7.37 3.83
CA GLU A 210 -7.41 -5.98 3.74
C GLU A 210 -6.29 -5.09 3.18
N HIS A 211 -5.05 -5.28 3.63
CA HIS A 211 -3.87 -4.61 3.07
C HIS A 211 -3.74 -4.86 1.56
N GLU A 212 -3.81 -6.11 1.14
CA GLU A 212 -3.70 -6.49 -0.27
C GLU A 212 -4.87 -5.95 -1.11
N ALA A 213 -6.09 -5.92 -0.57
CA ALA A 213 -7.27 -5.34 -1.21
C ALA A 213 -7.14 -3.82 -1.44
N MET A 214 -6.40 -3.13 -0.58
CA MET A 214 -6.17 -1.68 -0.67
C MET A 214 -4.95 -1.28 -1.51
N ARG A 215 -4.05 -2.20 -1.85
CA ARG A 215 -2.87 -1.91 -2.69
C ARG A 215 -3.17 -1.14 -3.97
N PRO A 216 -4.26 -1.39 -4.72
CA PRO A 216 -4.54 -0.62 -5.92
C PRO A 216 -4.68 0.90 -5.69
N ALA A 217 -5.14 1.33 -4.51
CA ALA A 217 -5.23 2.74 -4.13
C ALA A 217 -3.85 3.32 -3.78
N TYR A 218 -3.04 2.55 -3.08
CA TYR A 218 -1.65 2.91 -2.77
C TYR A 218 -0.78 3.01 -4.04
N ASP A 219 -0.95 2.08 -4.98
CA ASP A 219 -0.28 2.13 -6.28
C ASP A 219 -0.76 3.29 -7.15
N LEU A 220 -2.03 3.71 -7.04
CA LEU A 220 -2.51 4.93 -7.67
C LEU A 220 -1.75 6.15 -7.12
N ALA A 221 -1.59 6.26 -5.80
CA ALA A 221 -0.81 7.33 -5.19
C ALA A 221 0.63 7.32 -5.73
N LYS A 222 1.32 6.17 -5.71
CA LYS A 222 2.70 6.02 -6.25
C LYS A 222 2.83 6.47 -7.71
N ARG A 223 1.87 6.10 -8.56
CA ARG A 223 1.89 6.43 -10.00
C ARG A 223 1.47 7.86 -10.31
N THR A 224 0.90 8.59 -9.37
CA THR A 224 0.42 9.96 -9.59
C THR A 224 1.13 10.99 -8.74
N LEU A 225 1.96 10.55 -7.79
CA LEU A 225 2.67 11.46 -6.90
C LEU A 225 3.70 12.29 -7.65
N GLY A 226 3.63 13.60 -7.43
CA GLY A 226 4.62 14.61 -7.81
C GLY A 226 4.82 15.62 -6.67
N LEU A 227 5.78 16.52 -6.83
CA LEU A 227 5.89 17.70 -5.95
C LEU A 227 4.66 18.61 -6.17
N ALA A 228 4.17 19.23 -5.10
CA ALA A 228 3.03 20.16 -5.13
C ALA A 228 3.43 21.56 -5.61
#